data_AF-A0A1J4LRR5-F1
#
_entry.id   AF-A0A1J4LRR5-F1
#
_cell.length_a   1.000
_cell.length_b   1.000
_cell.length_c   1.000
_cell.angle_alpha   90.00
_cell.angle_beta   90.00
_cell.angle_gamma   90.00
#
_symmetry.space_group_name_H-M   'P 1'
#
loop_
_entity.id
_entity.type
_entity.pdbx_description
1 polymer ?
#
loop_
_entity_poly.entity_id
_entity_poly.type
_entity_poly.pdbx_seq_one_letter_code
_entity_poly.pdbx_strand_id
1 'polypeptide(L)'
;MPEELSIQWEPRDGPPRKLTFEPTEEGWHRRTEIWDGQEWHEQDVDVVTEPSVYAPDRATKTEQTPPTLPSLLDGPHLTWGDDDPEVLVFDRLGSPIAIGTPAGILRYYSHQLPTAQPITKQEIRTLIRTFGLPTVTPLAQTPYTREDFSRGDFDVC
;
A
#
# COMPACT_ATOMS: atom_id res chain seq x y z
N MET A 1 -26.67 14.42 19.97
CA MET A 1 -25.53 13.52 19.74
C MET A 1 -25.01 13.83 18.35
N PRO A 2 -23.69 13.82 18.10
CA PRO A 2 -23.21 13.96 16.74
C PRO A 2 -23.84 12.87 15.87
N GLU A 3 -24.15 13.18 14.62
CA GLU A 3 -24.67 12.20 13.68
C GLU A 3 -23.49 11.45 13.03
N GLU A 4 -23.70 10.18 12.72
CA GLU A 4 -22.76 9.40 11.91
C GLU A 4 -22.55 10.09 10.56
N LEU A 5 -21.30 10.24 10.14
CA LEU A 5 -20.95 10.75 8.81
C LEU A 5 -20.38 9.61 7.97
N SER A 6 -21.03 9.29 6.85
CA SER A 6 -20.51 8.32 5.90
C SER A 6 -20.22 8.97 4.54
N ILE A 7 -19.08 8.61 3.94
CA ILE A 7 -18.65 9.04 2.62
C ILE A 7 -18.36 7.80 1.79
N GLN A 8 -18.90 7.72 0.59
CA GLN A 8 -18.67 6.62 -0.34
C GLN A 8 -18.12 7.15 -1.65
N TRP A 9 -17.17 6.44 -2.24
CA TRP A 9 -16.62 6.80 -3.53
C TRP A 9 -16.20 5.57 -4.32
N GLU A 10 -16.27 5.68 -5.64
CA GLU A 10 -15.79 4.66 -6.56
C GLU A 10 -14.45 5.13 -7.15
N PRO A 11 -13.32 4.53 -6.77
CA PRO A 11 -12.04 4.85 -7.39
C PRO A 11 -12.04 4.40 -8.85
N ARG A 12 -11.38 5.18 -9.72
CA ARG A 12 -11.29 4.90 -11.18
C ARG A 12 -10.75 3.49 -11.47
N ASP A 13 -9.85 2.99 -10.62
CA ASP A 13 -9.19 1.69 -10.75
C ASP A 13 -9.25 0.91 -9.43
N GLY A 14 -10.43 0.50 -8.98
CA GLY A 14 -10.57 -0.34 -7.80
C GLY A 14 -12.03 -0.57 -7.37
N PRO A 15 -12.25 -1.39 -6.33
CA PRO A 15 -13.58 -1.56 -5.77
C PRO A 15 -14.07 -0.28 -5.06
N PRO A 16 -15.39 -0.07 -4.98
CA PRO A 16 -15.98 1.00 -4.17
C PRO A 16 -15.45 1.02 -2.75
N ARG A 17 -15.29 2.22 -2.19
CA ARG A 17 -14.79 2.46 -0.84
C ARG A 17 -15.79 3.28 -0.05
N LYS A 18 -15.83 3.04 1.26
CA LYS A 18 -16.66 3.75 2.22
C LYS A 18 -15.82 4.14 3.43
N LEU A 19 -16.05 5.34 3.93
CA LEU A 19 -15.44 5.89 5.13
C LEU A 19 -16.58 6.33 6.06
N THR A 20 -16.60 5.81 7.27
CA THR A 20 -17.65 6.09 8.26
C THR A 20 -17.00 6.68 9.51
N PHE A 21 -17.47 7.85 9.93
CA PHE A 21 -17.14 8.43 11.22
C PHE A 21 -18.31 8.24 12.17
N GLU A 22 -18.06 7.49 13.23
CA GLU A 22 -19.05 7.19 14.25
C GLU A 22 -18.65 7.82 15.58
N PRO A 23 -19.55 8.60 16.20
CA PRO A 23 -19.25 9.21 17.49
C PRO A 23 -19.24 8.15 18.59
N THR A 24 -18.25 8.23 19.47
CA THR A 24 -18.13 7.39 20.67
C THR A 24 -18.02 8.28 21.92
N GLU A 25 -18.02 7.68 23.12
CA GLU A 25 -17.86 8.45 24.37
C GLU A 25 -16.48 9.12 24.47
N GLU A 26 -15.47 8.55 23.82
CA GLU A 26 -14.07 8.99 23.88
C GLU A 26 -13.63 9.85 22.68
N GLY A 27 -14.50 10.01 21.67
CA GLY A 27 -14.18 10.74 20.44
C GLY A 27 -14.98 10.22 19.26
N TRP A 28 -14.28 9.79 18.21
CA TRP A 28 -14.86 9.24 17.00
C TRP A 28 -14.11 8.01 16.54
N HIS A 29 -14.82 7.01 16.03
CA HIS A 29 -14.24 5.92 15.27
C HIS A 29 -14.30 6.25 13.78
N ARG A 30 -13.15 6.20 13.11
CA ARG A 30 -13.02 6.28 11.66
C ARG A 30 -12.88 4.87 11.11
N ARG A 31 -13.93 4.36 10.48
CA ARG A 31 -13.94 3.04 9.84
C ARG A 31 -13.80 3.18 8.33
N THR A 32 -12.86 2.45 7.74
CA THR A 32 -12.70 2.34 6.29
C THR A 32 -13.18 0.97 5.84
N GLU A 33 -14.04 0.94 4.84
CA GLU A 33 -14.65 -0.27 4.30
C GLU A 33 -14.42 -0.36 2.77
N ILE A 34 -14.31 -1.59 2.27
CA ILE A 34 -14.15 -1.90 0.86
C ILE A 34 -15.29 -2.82 0.40
N TRP A 35 -15.83 -2.56 -0.79
CA TRP A 35 -16.89 -3.39 -1.36
C TRP A 35 -16.30 -4.57 -2.15
N ASP A 36 -16.65 -5.80 -1.81
CA ASP A 36 -16.15 -6.99 -2.52
C ASP A 36 -17.02 -7.44 -3.70
N GLY A 37 -18.19 -6.83 -3.88
CA GLY A 37 -19.20 -7.23 -4.85
C GLY A 37 -20.51 -7.70 -4.22
N GLN A 38 -20.52 -8.03 -2.92
CA GLN A 38 -21.67 -8.54 -2.19
C GLN A 38 -21.90 -7.80 -0.86
N GLU A 39 -20.83 -7.49 -0.11
CA GLU A 39 -20.92 -6.77 1.16
C GLU A 39 -19.75 -5.80 1.39
N TRP A 40 -19.93 -4.91 2.36
CA TRP A 40 -18.87 -4.01 2.81
C TRP A 40 -18.00 -4.74 3.83
N HIS A 41 -16.71 -4.82 3.57
CA HIS A 41 -15.73 -5.37 4.49
C HIS A 41 -14.94 -4.26 5.15
N GLU A 42 -14.88 -4.30 6.47
CA GLU A 42 -14.02 -3.43 7.26
C GLU A 42 -12.54 -3.70 6.92
N GLN A 43 -11.85 -2.66 6.47
CA GLN A 43 -10.42 -2.68 6.19
C GLN A 43 -9.62 -2.17 7.38
N ASP A 44 -10.11 -1.11 8.02
CA ASP A 44 -9.38 -0.37 9.05
C ASP A 44 -10.32 0.38 9.99
N VAL A 45 -9.92 0.52 11.26
CA VAL A 45 -10.64 1.26 12.30
C VAL A 45 -9.65 2.04 13.14
N ASP A 46 -9.78 3.37 13.11
CA ASP A 46 -8.97 4.29 13.91
C ASP A 46 -9.84 5.06 14.90
N VAL A 47 -9.26 5.44 16.03
CA VAL A 47 -9.86 6.40 16.97
C VAL A 47 -9.33 7.80 16.66
N VAL A 48 -10.22 8.76 16.39
CA VAL A 48 -9.88 10.14 16.07
C VAL A 48 -10.64 11.09 16.99
N THR A 49 -9.96 12.11 17.49
CA THR A 49 -10.56 13.12 18.39
C THR A 49 -11.33 14.20 17.63
N GLU A 50 -10.93 14.49 16.38
CA GLU A 50 -11.59 15.45 15.50
C GLU A 50 -11.78 14.83 14.10
N PRO A 51 -13.03 14.56 13.68
CA PRO A 51 -13.31 13.96 12.38
C PRO A 51 -13.22 15.04 11.29
N SER A 52 -12.09 15.09 10.60
CA SER A 52 -11.90 15.99 9.46
C SER A 52 -11.62 15.21 8.19
N VAL A 53 -12.34 15.53 7.13
CA VAL A 53 -12.08 14.99 5.78
C VAL A 53 -11.60 16.14 4.90
N TYR A 54 -10.33 16.11 4.55
CA TYR A 54 -9.74 17.08 3.63
C TYR A 54 -9.55 16.44 2.26
N ALA A 55 -10.30 16.91 1.27
CA ALA A 55 -9.82 16.83 -0.10
C ALA A 55 -8.68 17.86 -0.19
N PRO A 56 -7.43 17.47 -0.51
CA PRO A 56 -6.34 18.44 -0.60
C PRO A 56 -6.74 19.54 -1.57
N ASP A 57 -6.74 20.78 -1.08
CA ASP A 57 -6.98 21.95 -1.91
C ASP A 57 -5.94 21.94 -3.03
N ARG A 58 -6.39 22.06 -4.27
CA ARG A 58 -5.59 21.83 -5.49
C ARG A 58 -4.34 22.74 -5.54
N ALA A 59 -4.30 23.77 -4.70
CA ALA A 59 -3.29 24.81 -4.66
C ALA A 59 -2.10 24.57 -3.70
N THR A 60 -2.18 23.65 -2.73
CA THR A 60 -1.14 23.52 -1.68
C THR A 60 -0.39 22.19 -1.65
N LYS A 61 -0.77 21.23 -2.48
CA LYS A 61 0.13 20.14 -2.85
C LYS A 61 0.95 20.63 -4.04
N THR A 62 2.28 20.59 -3.94
CA THR A 62 3.09 20.23 -5.09
C THR A 62 2.32 19.12 -5.83
N GLU A 63 1.96 19.36 -7.09
CA GLU A 63 1.13 18.49 -7.94
C GLU A 63 1.79 17.13 -8.21
N GLN A 64 2.24 16.43 -7.18
CA GLN A 64 2.50 15.02 -7.27
C GLN A 64 1.14 14.36 -7.27
N THR A 65 0.58 14.28 -8.48
CA THR A 65 -0.37 13.23 -8.84
C THR A 65 0.11 11.97 -8.14
N PRO A 66 -0.70 11.34 -7.26
CA PRO A 66 -0.28 10.13 -6.57
C PRO A 66 0.28 9.18 -7.63
N PRO A 67 1.50 8.66 -7.42
CA PRO A 67 2.27 8.06 -8.48
C PRO A 67 1.47 6.92 -9.08
N THR A 68 1.30 6.94 -10.40
CA THR A 68 0.57 5.87 -11.08
C THR A 68 1.37 4.57 -10.95
N LEU A 69 0.69 3.42 -11.02
CA LEU A 69 1.39 2.14 -10.97
C LEU A 69 2.53 2.01 -11.99
N PRO A 70 2.37 2.46 -13.27
CA PRO A 70 3.50 2.56 -14.19
C PRO A 70 4.63 3.44 -13.63
N SER A 71 4.33 4.60 -13.06
CA SER A 71 5.33 5.50 -12.47
C SER A 71 6.06 4.89 -11.26
N LEU A 72 5.40 4.04 -10.46
CA LEU A 72 6.02 3.34 -9.34
C LEU A 72 6.90 2.16 -9.79
N LEU A 73 6.50 1.46 -10.85
CA LEU A 73 7.22 0.27 -11.37
C LEU A 73 8.30 0.60 -12.39
N ASP A 74 8.17 1.72 -13.08
CA ASP A 74 9.13 2.21 -14.07
C ASP A 74 9.96 3.39 -13.48
N GLY A 75 9.80 3.66 -12.19
CA GLY A 75 10.45 4.76 -11.47
C GLY A 75 11.88 4.44 -11.00
N PRO A 76 12.68 5.49 -10.69
CA PRO A 76 14.09 5.37 -10.27
C PRO A 76 14.26 4.75 -8.87
N HIS A 77 13.18 4.56 -8.13
CA HIS A 77 13.15 3.97 -6.77
C HIS A 77 13.52 2.48 -6.75
N LEU A 78 13.62 1.87 -7.93
CA LEU A 78 13.93 0.46 -8.12
C LEU A 78 15.41 0.22 -8.47
N THR A 79 16.28 1.19 -8.18
CA THR A 79 17.72 1.10 -8.46
C THR A 79 18.42 0.38 -7.31
N TRP A 80 18.57 -0.93 -7.44
CA TRP A 80 19.21 -1.78 -6.40
C TRP A 80 20.72 -1.53 -6.20
N GLY A 81 21.31 -0.66 -7.01
CA GLY A 81 22.74 -0.34 -6.99
C GLY A 81 23.14 0.68 -5.91
N ASP A 82 22.19 1.39 -5.30
CA ASP A 82 22.46 2.39 -4.27
C ASP A 82 22.74 1.76 -2.91
N ASP A 83 23.37 2.50 -1.98
CA ASP A 83 23.71 2.04 -0.61
C ASP A 83 22.48 1.78 0.29
N ASP A 84 21.32 2.33 -0.05
CA ASP A 84 20.04 2.02 0.58
C ASP A 84 18.95 2.03 -0.49
N PRO A 85 18.66 0.89 -1.15
CA PRO A 85 17.68 0.86 -2.22
C PRO A 85 16.28 1.07 -1.65
N GLU A 86 15.43 1.75 -2.41
CA GLU A 86 14.03 1.89 -2.05
C GLU A 86 13.25 0.64 -2.47
N VAL A 87 12.25 0.29 -1.68
CA VAL A 87 11.34 -0.83 -1.94
C VAL A 87 9.90 -0.38 -1.83
N LEU A 88 9.03 -1.04 -2.58
CA LEU A 88 7.58 -0.83 -2.50
C LEU A 88 7.02 -1.71 -1.38
N VAL A 89 6.55 -1.09 -0.30
CA VAL A 89 6.00 -1.79 0.86
C VAL A 89 4.49 -1.71 0.86
N PHE A 90 3.84 -2.88 0.89
CA PHE A 90 2.43 -3.01 1.18
C PHE A 90 2.27 -3.31 2.67
N ASP A 91 1.57 -2.42 3.36
CA ASP A 91 1.26 -2.60 4.76
C ASP A 91 0.21 -3.72 4.92
N ARG A 92 0.66 -4.80 5.55
CA ARG A 92 -0.20 -5.91 5.94
C ARG A 92 0.06 -6.18 7.42
N LEU A 93 -1.01 -6.17 8.20
CA LEU A 93 -0.98 -6.33 9.65
C LEU A 93 -0.10 -7.53 10.06
N GLY A 94 1.02 -7.24 10.73
CA GLY A 94 1.98 -8.21 11.27
C GLY A 94 2.97 -8.81 10.26
N SER A 95 2.82 -8.62 8.95
CA SER A 95 3.75 -9.13 7.95
C SER A 95 3.67 -8.27 6.68
N PRO A 96 4.40 -7.13 6.63
CA PRO A 96 4.43 -6.31 5.42
C PRO A 96 4.90 -7.12 4.21
N ILE A 97 4.61 -6.64 3.01
CA ILE A 97 5.11 -7.24 1.77
C ILE A 97 5.98 -6.19 1.11
N ALA A 98 7.23 -6.52 0.83
CA ALA A 98 8.14 -5.60 0.18
C ALA A 98 8.49 -6.10 -1.22
N ILE A 99 8.47 -5.20 -2.19
CA ILE A 99 8.82 -5.47 -3.59
C ILE A 99 10.03 -4.62 -3.94
N GLY A 100 11.07 -5.28 -4.42
CA GLY A 100 12.32 -4.68 -4.86
C GLY A 100 12.74 -5.23 -6.22
N THR A 101 13.85 -4.72 -6.72
CA THR A 101 14.37 -5.02 -8.07
C THR A 101 15.85 -5.40 -8.05
N PRO A 102 16.24 -6.44 -7.30
CA PRO A 102 17.60 -6.94 -7.35
C PRO A 102 17.97 -7.33 -8.79
N ALA A 103 19.08 -6.78 -9.29
CA ALA A 103 19.56 -6.97 -10.66
C ALA A 103 18.53 -6.62 -11.76
N GLY A 104 17.59 -5.70 -11.48
CA GLY A 104 16.58 -5.26 -12.45
C GLY A 104 15.39 -6.21 -12.61
N ILE A 105 15.29 -7.26 -11.80
CA ILE A 105 14.16 -8.20 -11.81
C ILE A 105 13.25 -7.88 -10.62
N LEU A 106 11.96 -7.62 -10.88
CA LEU A 106 10.96 -7.43 -9.82
C LEU A 106 10.84 -8.69 -8.98
N ARG A 107 11.08 -8.55 -7.68
CA ARG A 107 10.92 -9.62 -6.69
C ARG A 107 10.09 -9.13 -5.53
N TYR A 108 9.19 -9.99 -5.06
CA TYR A 108 8.45 -9.75 -3.83
C TYR A 108 8.99 -10.63 -2.72
N TYR A 109 9.03 -10.07 -1.51
CA TYR A 109 9.42 -10.74 -0.30
C TYR A 109 8.37 -10.50 0.79
N SER A 110 8.14 -11.53 1.58
CA SER A 110 7.27 -11.53 2.75
C SER A 110 7.86 -12.52 3.73
N HIS A 111 7.72 -12.28 5.04
CA HIS A 111 8.20 -13.21 6.08
C HIS A 111 7.55 -14.60 6.00
N GLN A 112 6.44 -14.72 5.28
CA GLN A 112 5.79 -16.02 5.03
C GLN A 112 6.51 -16.87 3.98
N LEU A 113 7.48 -16.31 3.27
CA LEU A 113 8.23 -16.99 2.22
C LEU A 113 9.70 -17.17 2.64
N PRO A 114 10.26 -18.36 2.41
CA PRO A 114 11.66 -18.63 2.74
C PRO A 114 12.63 -17.87 1.82
N THR A 115 12.20 -17.49 0.62
CA THR A 115 13.01 -16.80 -0.40
C THR A 115 12.17 -15.77 -1.14
N ALA A 116 12.81 -14.73 -1.66
CA ALA A 116 12.13 -13.81 -2.58
C ALA A 116 11.70 -14.55 -3.85
N GLN A 117 10.55 -14.15 -4.38
CA GLN A 117 9.96 -14.77 -5.56
C GLN A 117 9.84 -13.71 -6.67
N PRO A 118 10.01 -14.10 -7.95
CA PRO A 118 9.72 -13.19 -9.04
C PRO A 118 8.25 -12.75 -8.98
N ILE A 119 7.99 -11.48 -9.29
CA ILE A 119 6.63 -10.95 -9.34
C ILE A 119 6.38 -10.22 -10.65
N THR A 120 5.23 -10.49 -11.25
CA THR A 120 4.79 -9.85 -12.49
C THR A 120 4.03 -8.56 -12.19
N LYS A 121 3.99 -7.64 -13.17
CA LYS A 121 3.17 -6.42 -13.06
C LYS A 121 1.68 -6.73 -12.81
N GLN A 122 1.17 -7.88 -13.25
CA GLN A 122 -0.21 -8.31 -13.00
C GLN A 122 -0.44 -8.69 -11.54
N GLU A 123 0.48 -9.41 -10.91
CA GLU A 123 0.39 -9.76 -9.49
C GLU A 123 0.50 -8.52 -8.60
N ILE A 124 1.34 -7.56 -8.96
CA ILE A 124 1.40 -6.26 -8.25
C ILE A 124 0.06 -5.53 -8.34
N ARG A 125 -0.63 -5.55 -9.48
CA ARG A 125 -1.99 -4.99 -9.60
C ARG A 125 -2.97 -5.68 -8.68
N THR A 126 -2.87 -7.00 -8.54
CA THR A 126 -3.70 -7.76 -7.58
C THR A 126 -3.41 -7.33 -6.15
N LEU A 127 -2.13 -7.21 -5.75
CA LEU A 127 -1.76 -6.70 -4.43
C LEU A 127 -2.32 -5.31 -4.17
N ILE A 128 -2.32 -4.42 -5.17
CA ILE A 128 -2.88 -3.07 -5.03
C ILE A 128 -4.39 -3.09 -4.84
N ARG A 129 -5.10 -3.98 -5.54
CA ARG A 129 -6.54 -4.15 -5.36
C ARG A 129 -6.88 -4.68 -3.97
N THR A 130 -6.03 -5.54 -3.41
CA THR A 130 -6.24 -6.18 -2.11
C THR A 130 -5.80 -5.30 -0.94
N PHE A 131 -4.65 -4.65 -1.03
CA PHE A 131 -3.99 -3.96 0.08
C PHE A 131 -3.90 -2.43 -0.09
N GLY A 132 -4.21 -1.90 -1.27
CA GLY A 132 -4.05 -0.48 -1.59
C GLY A 132 -2.71 -0.15 -2.23
N LEU A 133 -2.42 1.14 -2.40
CA LEU A 133 -1.15 1.58 -2.99
C LEU A 133 0.02 1.28 -2.04
N PRO A 134 1.15 0.77 -2.55
CA PRO A 134 2.34 0.60 -1.73
C PRO A 134 2.99 1.93 -1.42
N THR A 135 3.69 1.98 -0.29
CA THR A 135 4.55 3.09 0.09
C THR A 135 5.96 2.83 -0.43
N VAL A 136 6.62 3.85 -0.97
CA VAL A 136 8.06 3.79 -1.28
C VAL A 136 8.81 3.99 0.03
N THR A 137 9.58 3.00 0.46
CA THR A 137 10.29 3.01 1.74
C THR A 137 11.73 2.54 1.54
N PRO A 138 12.72 3.25 2.09
CA PRO A 138 14.10 2.78 2.06
C PRO A 138 14.23 1.41 2.73
N LEU A 139 15.00 0.49 2.15
CA LEU A 139 15.14 -0.88 2.66
C LEU A 139 15.59 -0.89 4.13
N ALA A 140 16.48 0.03 4.52
CA ALA A 140 16.94 0.19 5.91
C ALA A 140 15.82 0.52 6.93
N GLN A 141 14.68 1.05 6.47
CA GLN A 141 13.50 1.33 7.30
C GLN A 141 12.49 0.17 7.32
N THR A 142 12.76 -0.89 6.57
CA THR A 142 11.95 -2.11 6.58
C THR A 142 12.58 -3.18 7.47
N PRO A 143 11.84 -4.21 7.90
CA PRO A 143 12.43 -5.36 8.58
C PRO A 143 13.26 -6.28 7.65
N TYR A 144 13.43 -5.91 6.38
CA TYR A 144 14.06 -6.73 5.35
C TYR A 144 15.47 -6.27 5.02
N THR A 145 16.29 -7.23 4.58
CA THR A 145 17.67 -7.02 4.18
C THR A 145 17.85 -7.33 2.70
N ARG A 146 18.97 -6.87 2.11
CA ARG A 146 19.30 -7.17 0.72
C ARG A 146 19.45 -8.66 0.45
N GLU A 147 19.89 -9.40 1.46
CA GLU A 147 20.06 -10.84 1.39
C GLU A 147 18.70 -11.54 1.21
N ASP A 148 17.63 -11.03 1.83
CA ASP A 148 16.29 -11.62 1.70
C ASP A 148 15.77 -11.56 0.26
N PHE A 149 16.12 -10.50 -0.47
CA PHE A 149 15.80 -10.32 -1.88
C PHE A 149 16.77 -11.03 -2.83
N SER A 150 17.97 -11.35 -2.35
CA SER A 150 19.01 -12.05 -3.12
C SER A 150 18.93 -13.57 -2.95
N ARG A 151 18.34 -14.05 -1.86
CA ARG A 151 18.12 -15.47 -1.58
C ARG A 151 16.95 -16.01 -2.38
N GLY A 152 17.23 -17.00 -3.21
CA GLY A 152 16.31 -17.74 -4.05
C GLY A 152 17.09 -18.38 -5.21
N ASP A 153 16.68 -19.58 -5.62
CA ASP A 153 17.26 -20.22 -6.80
C ASP A 153 16.63 -19.55 -8.02
N PHE A 154 17.40 -18.70 -8.70
CA PHE A 154 16.95 -17.96 -9.86
C PHE A 154 17.71 -18.43 -11.09
N ASP A 155 17.63 -19.74 -11.35
CA ASP A 155 18.02 -20.31 -12.64
C ASP A 155 17.01 -19.83 -13.69
N VAL A 156 17.36 -18.74 -14.36
CA VAL A 156 16.74 -18.34 -15.62
C VAL A 156 17.46 -19.12 -16.71
N CYS A 157 16.88 -20.25 -17.11
CA CYS A 157 17.15 -20.86 -18.42
C CYS A 157 16.32 -20.15 -19.50
#